data_AF-A0A093YXH3-F1
#
_entry.id   AF-A0A093YXH3-F1
#
_cell.length_a   1.000
_cell.length_b   1.000
_cell.length_c   1.000
_cell.angle_alpha   90.00
_cell.angle_beta   90.00
_cell.angle_gamma   90.00
#
_symmetry.space_group_name_H-M   'P 1'
#
loop_
_entity.id
_entity.type
_entity.pdbx_description
1 polymer ?
#
loop_
_entity_poly.entity_id
_entity_poly.type
_entity_poly.pdbx_seq_one_letter_code
_entity_poly.pdbx_strand_id
1 'polypeptide(L)'
;MLVGIPGSGKSWAAKSLLARDPGWIYVSQDESSRTACETAVSRSKGKIILDRCNTSATDRKFWLQLADAKNPVCVLFDYDAELCVSRAQQRADHPTLPPGSRVVNAIKQMTEQFSTPHLKEGFKAVLTVKSFEASDDLISRLSPTIGLLKFPRTPHLIDLGAVGSDDILLPSAPIPTPGCTVLITEKIDGANMGFSLSADRQLLVQNRSHFVNSSSHSQFKKLDSWIERHREELFGLLNRDKYFPQRYILYGEWMHAVHSVSYTALPDRFLAFDLFDRGQNKFVNRDTLETLLDGTRIHITKVMEKRGTIPTDSELRQLVEQQSAFAEGRVEGVVVKIEDKNWVKWRGKVVRGDFLAGNQHWSKNIMQENGILAANMEGLDIKS
;
A
#
# COMPACT_ATOMS: atom_id res chain seq x y z
N MET A 1 -26.03 1.50 6.75
CA MET A 1 -26.35 2.45 7.85
C MET A 1 -25.53 2.07 9.06
N LEU A 2 -24.77 3.01 9.62
CA LEU A 2 -24.01 2.78 10.85
C LEU A 2 -24.87 3.17 12.07
N VAL A 3 -24.84 2.40 13.14
CA VAL A 3 -25.64 2.60 14.35
C VAL A 3 -24.74 2.45 15.57
N GLY A 4 -24.91 3.32 16.57
CA GLY A 4 -24.14 3.26 17.81
C GLY A 4 -23.87 4.65 18.37
N ILE A 5 -23.53 4.72 19.66
CA ILE A 5 -23.32 5.98 20.38
C ILE A 5 -22.03 6.70 19.94
N PRO A 6 -21.86 8.01 20.24
CA PRO A 6 -20.59 8.70 20.03
C PRO A 6 -19.44 7.96 20.71
N GLY A 7 -18.25 7.91 20.10
CA GLY A 7 -17.11 7.14 20.63
C GLY A 7 -17.03 5.67 20.18
N SER A 8 -18.10 5.11 19.60
CA SER A 8 -18.16 3.68 19.24
C SER A 8 -17.35 3.24 18.01
N GLY A 9 -16.77 4.17 17.25
CA GLY A 9 -15.88 3.86 16.12
C GLY A 9 -16.51 3.92 14.71
N LYS A 10 -17.80 4.26 14.60
CA LYS A 10 -18.53 4.38 13.31
C LYS A 10 -17.77 5.15 12.23
N SER A 11 -17.37 6.39 12.53
CA SER A 11 -16.70 7.26 11.56
C SER A 11 -15.31 6.76 11.16
N TRP A 12 -14.64 6.02 12.04
CA TRP A 12 -13.37 5.36 11.68
C TRP A 12 -13.61 4.25 10.66
N ALA A 13 -14.64 3.42 10.85
CA ALA A 13 -15.00 2.39 9.88
C ALA A 13 -15.47 3.00 8.55
N ALA A 14 -16.26 4.08 8.58
CA ALA A 14 -16.69 4.79 7.38
C ALA A 14 -15.49 5.33 6.57
N LYS A 15 -14.55 6.01 7.25
CA LYS A 15 -13.32 6.53 6.62
C LYS A 15 -12.43 5.42 6.09
N SER A 16 -12.39 4.28 6.76
CA SER A 16 -11.65 3.09 6.32
C SER A 16 -12.26 2.43 5.08
N LEU A 17 -13.59 2.46 4.93
CA LEU A 17 -14.28 2.04 3.71
C LEU A 17 -14.01 3.00 2.55
N LEU A 18 -14.12 4.31 2.79
CA LEU A 18 -13.85 5.34 1.79
C LEU A 18 -12.41 5.29 1.26
N ALA A 19 -11.44 5.07 2.17
CA ALA A 19 -10.04 5.00 1.79
C ALA A 19 -9.72 3.79 0.89
N ARG A 20 -10.43 2.67 1.07
CA ARG A 20 -10.27 1.45 0.26
C ARG A 20 -11.09 1.48 -1.03
N ASP A 21 -12.22 2.17 -1.01
CA ASP A 21 -13.15 2.24 -2.11
C ASP A 21 -13.79 3.63 -2.20
N PRO A 22 -13.23 4.51 -3.03
CA PRO A 22 -13.77 5.85 -3.25
C PRO A 22 -15.18 5.88 -3.87
N GLY A 23 -15.72 4.72 -4.29
CA GLY A 23 -17.09 4.60 -4.80
C GLY A 23 -18.18 4.64 -3.72
N TRP A 24 -17.81 4.69 -2.44
CA TRP A 24 -18.77 4.94 -1.36
C TRP A 24 -19.17 6.41 -1.29
N ILE A 25 -20.48 6.66 -1.26
CA ILE A 25 -21.04 7.97 -0.90
C ILE A 25 -21.14 8.02 0.62
N TYR A 26 -20.48 9.01 1.24
CA TYR A 26 -20.50 9.20 2.68
C TYR A 26 -21.39 10.37 3.06
N VAL A 27 -22.36 10.11 3.93
CA VAL A 27 -23.29 11.10 4.46
C VAL A 27 -23.22 11.06 5.98
N SER A 28 -22.78 12.17 6.58
CA SER A 28 -22.67 12.34 8.02
C SER A 28 -23.34 13.61 8.49
N GLN A 29 -24.20 13.49 9.51
CA GLN A 29 -24.81 14.66 10.15
C GLN A 29 -23.83 15.36 11.12
N ASP A 30 -22.71 14.73 11.47
CA ASP A 30 -21.68 15.41 12.24
C ASP A 30 -20.93 16.44 11.37
N GLU A 31 -21.00 16.31 10.05
CA GLU A 31 -20.36 17.17 9.04
C GLU A 31 -21.36 18.03 8.25
N SER A 32 -22.68 17.85 8.46
CA SER A 32 -23.71 18.58 7.71
C SER A 32 -25.06 18.64 8.44
N SER A 33 -26.00 19.43 7.93
CA SER A 33 -27.36 19.51 8.51
C SER A 33 -28.19 18.25 8.21
N ARG A 34 -29.24 18.02 8.99
CA ARG A 34 -30.18 16.91 8.74
C ARG A 34 -30.79 16.99 7.35
N THR A 35 -31.28 18.17 6.96
CA THR A 35 -31.90 18.41 5.64
C THR A 35 -30.93 18.14 4.49
N ALA A 36 -29.66 18.51 4.65
CA ALA A 36 -28.62 18.20 3.67
C ALA A 36 -28.37 16.69 3.57
N CYS A 37 -28.32 15.98 4.71
CA CYS A 37 -28.22 14.52 4.73
C CYS A 37 -29.43 13.85 4.06
N GLU A 38 -30.65 14.31 4.32
CA GLU A 38 -31.88 13.80 3.70
C GLU A 38 -31.85 13.98 2.18
N THR A 39 -31.41 15.14 1.73
CA THR A 39 -31.22 15.43 0.30
C THR A 39 -30.16 14.54 -0.32
N ALA A 40 -29.03 14.34 0.38
CA ALA A 40 -27.94 13.49 -0.11
C ALA A 40 -28.39 12.03 -0.20
N VAL A 41 -29.04 11.49 0.83
CA VAL A 41 -29.54 10.11 0.86
C VAL A 41 -30.57 9.87 -0.25
N SER A 42 -31.56 10.74 -0.41
CA SER A 42 -32.63 10.57 -1.42
C SER A 42 -32.13 10.65 -2.87
N ARG A 43 -31.06 11.40 -3.11
CA ARG A 43 -30.49 11.58 -4.47
C ARG A 43 -29.38 10.59 -4.80
N SER A 44 -28.82 9.91 -3.80
CA SER A 44 -27.66 9.04 -3.98
C SER A 44 -28.00 7.83 -4.83
N LYS A 45 -27.16 7.55 -5.82
CA LYS A 45 -27.20 6.32 -6.60
C LYS A 45 -25.92 5.54 -6.35
N GLY A 46 -26.05 4.31 -5.84
CA GLY A 46 -24.90 3.44 -5.55
C GLY A 46 -24.76 3.11 -4.07
N LYS A 47 -23.52 2.87 -3.63
CA LYS A 47 -23.22 2.45 -2.27
C LYS A 47 -23.16 3.67 -1.36
N ILE A 48 -23.99 3.68 -0.31
CA ILE A 48 -24.07 4.80 0.64
C ILE A 48 -23.77 4.35 2.06
N ILE A 49 -22.95 5.15 2.75
CA ILE A 49 -22.71 5.07 4.19
C ILE A 49 -23.44 6.24 4.82
N LEU A 50 -24.49 5.94 5.58
CA LEU A 50 -25.10 6.90 6.50
C LEU A 50 -24.43 6.74 7.87
N ASP A 51 -23.56 7.70 8.23
CA ASP A 51 -22.86 7.76 9.52
C ASP A 51 -23.55 8.76 10.44
N ARG A 52 -24.39 8.21 11.33
CA ARG A 52 -25.10 8.94 12.38
C ARG A 52 -25.23 7.99 13.59
N CYS A 53 -25.65 8.50 14.74
CA CYS A 53 -25.87 7.62 15.89
C CYS A 53 -27.05 6.66 15.69
N ASN A 54 -28.10 7.09 14.97
CA ASN A 54 -29.25 6.27 14.56
C ASN A 54 -29.89 5.50 15.74
N THR A 55 -30.10 6.21 16.86
CA THR A 55 -30.45 5.65 18.17
C THR A 55 -31.86 5.05 18.24
N SER A 56 -32.85 5.63 17.53
CA SER A 56 -34.25 5.18 17.58
C SER A 56 -34.70 4.41 16.33
N ALA A 57 -35.52 3.37 16.52
CA ALA A 57 -36.11 2.58 15.43
C ALA A 57 -36.96 3.44 14.48
N THR A 58 -37.67 4.45 15.00
CA THR A 58 -38.47 5.38 14.19
C THR A 58 -37.60 6.19 13.24
N ASP A 59 -36.47 6.73 13.72
CA ASP A 59 -35.55 7.50 12.86
C ASP A 59 -34.90 6.58 11.82
N ARG A 60 -34.45 5.38 12.20
CA ARG A 60 -33.90 4.40 11.25
C ARG A 60 -34.89 4.02 10.15
N LYS A 61 -36.15 3.79 10.49
CA LYS A 61 -37.21 3.50 9.51
C LYS A 61 -37.39 4.64 8.50
N PHE A 62 -37.37 5.90 8.96
CA PHE A 62 -37.44 7.06 8.07
C PHE A 62 -36.26 7.07 7.07
N TRP A 63 -35.03 6.88 7.53
CA TRP A 63 -33.85 6.85 6.65
C TRP A 63 -33.85 5.67 5.68
N LEU A 64 -34.34 4.50 6.11
CA LEU A 64 -34.50 3.34 5.23
C LEU A 64 -35.48 3.63 4.09
N GLN A 65 -36.64 4.23 4.41
CA GLN A 65 -37.63 4.63 3.41
C GLN A 65 -37.08 5.70 2.47
N LEU A 66 -36.36 6.68 3.00
CA LEU A 66 -35.78 7.76 2.22
C LEU A 66 -34.68 7.28 1.26
N ALA A 67 -33.88 6.30 1.68
CA ALA A 67 -32.79 5.75 0.87
C ALA A 67 -33.28 4.81 -0.24
N ASP A 68 -34.47 4.20 -0.07
CA ASP A 68 -35.04 3.17 -0.96
C ASP A 68 -33.98 2.15 -1.43
N ALA A 69 -33.13 1.72 -0.50
CA ALA A 69 -31.94 0.97 -0.84
C ALA A 69 -32.31 -0.47 -1.25
N LYS A 70 -31.67 -0.98 -2.31
CA LYS A 70 -31.83 -2.39 -2.73
C LYS A 70 -31.35 -3.39 -1.66
N ASN A 71 -30.26 -3.07 -0.96
CA ASN A 71 -29.63 -3.95 0.03
C ASN A 71 -29.31 -3.17 1.33
N PRO A 72 -30.32 -2.80 2.13
CA PRO A 72 -30.09 -2.06 3.36
C PRO A 72 -29.43 -2.95 4.41
N VAL A 73 -28.22 -2.57 4.85
CA VAL A 73 -27.49 -3.23 5.93
C VAL A 73 -27.35 -2.27 7.11
N CYS A 74 -27.68 -2.75 8.30
CA CYS A 74 -27.39 -2.09 9.57
C CYS A 74 -26.06 -2.61 10.11
N VAL A 75 -25.18 -1.71 10.53
CA VAL A 75 -23.96 -2.05 11.26
C VAL A 75 -24.02 -1.41 12.63
N LEU A 76 -24.26 -2.22 13.65
CA LEU A 76 -24.30 -1.83 15.05
C LEU A 76 -22.90 -1.88 15.65
N PHE A 77 -22.38 -0.73 16.10
CA PHE A 77 -21.17 -0.64 16.91
C PHE A 77 -21.56 -0.70 18.38
N ASP A 78 -21.53 -1.92 18.92
CA ASP A 78 -21.97 -2.28 20.27
C ASP A 78 -20.75 -2.34 21.21
N TYR A 79 -20.26 -1.16 21.55
CA TYR A 79 -19.18 -0.98 22.52
C TYR A 79 -19.75 -0.46 23.84
N ASP A 80 -19.07 -0.80 24.93
CA ASP A 80 -19.39 -0.30 26.26
C ASP A 80 -19.48 1.24 26.30
N ALA A 81 -20.46 1.75 27.05
CA ALA A 81 -20.75 3.17 27.12
C ALA A 81 -19.64 3.96 27.80
N GLU A 82 -19.02 3.43 28.86
CA GLU A 82 -17.90 4.07 29.55
C GLU A 82 -16.67 4.16 28.64
N LEU A 83 -16.39 3.08 27.89
CA LEU A 83 -15.34 3.10 26.87
C LEU A 83 -15.62 4.14 25.77
N CYS A 84 -16.86 4.24 25.32
CA CYS A 84 -17.27 5.24 24.33
C CYS A 84 -17.11 6.68 24.85
N VAL A 85 -17.48 6.93 26.12
CA VAL A 85 -17.26 8.22 26.79
C VAL A 85 -15.77 8.53 26.88
N SER A 86 -14.95 7.59 27.34
CA SER A 86 -13.50 7.75 27.43
C SER A 86 -12.89 8.11 26.07
N ARG A 87 -13.24 7.36 25.03
CA ARG A 87 -12.81 7.64 23.65
C ARG A 87 -13.28 8.99 23.15
N ALA A 88 -14.48 9.43 23.51
CA ALA A 88 -15.02 10.72 23.09
C ALA A 88 -14.33 11.89 23.81
N GLN A 89 -13.99 11.73 25.10
CA GLN A 89 -13.26 12.73 25.88
C GLN A 89 -11.80 12.92 25.41
N GLN A 90 -11.19 11.89 24.84
CA GLN A 90 -9.81 11.97 24.32
C GLN A 90 -9.73 12.56 22.89
N ARG A 91 -10.86 12.86 22.24
CA ARG A 91 -10.87 13.47 20.90
C ARG A 91 -10.69 14.98 21.00
N ALA A 92 -9.51 15.48 20.65
CA ALA A 92 -9.26 16.92 20.54
C ALA A 92 -10.04 17.58 19.38
N ASP A 93 -10.33 16.83 18.30
CA ASP A 93 -10.73 17.41 17.00
C ASP A 93 -12.22 17.23 16.63
N HIS A 94 -13.12 16.95 17.58
CA HIS A 94 -14.54 16.76 17.23
C HIS A 94 -15.29 18.10 17.14
N PRO A 95 -15.86 18.48 15.97
CA PRO A 95 -16.42 19.82 15.75
C PRO A 95 -17.68 20.12 16.58
N THR A 96 -18.47 19.10 16.93
CA THR A 96 -19.80 19.26 17.57
C THR A 96 -19.88 18.86 19.05
N LEU A 97 -18.87 18.14 19.57
CA LEU A 97 -18.87 17.56 20.92
C LEU A 97 -17.44 17.57 21.48
N PRO A 98 -16.93 18.74 21.92
CA PRO A 98 -15.61 18.83 22.50
C PRO A 98 -15.55 18.10 23.86
N PRO A 99 -14.34 17.73 24.33
CA PRO A 99 -14.14 17.13 25.64
C PRO A 99 -14.77 17.95 26.78
N GLY A 100 -15.41 17.27 27.73
CA GLY A 100 -16.03 17.89 28.90
C GLY A 100 -17.36 17.27 29.30
N SER A 101 -18.09 17.92 30.22
CA SER A 101 -19.39 17.44 30.73
C SER A 101 -20.46 17.34 29.64
N ARG A 102 -20.36 18.18 28.59
CA ARG A 102 -21.31 18.19 27.46
C ARG A 102 -21.30 16.88 26.67
N VAL A 103 -20.14 16.31 26.38
CA VAL A 103 -20.06 15.04 25.64
C VAL A 103 -20.53 13.86 26.48
N VAL A 104 -20.26 13.87 27.79
CA VAL A 104 -20.75 12.86 28.74
C VAL A 104 -22.27 12.87 28.79
N ASN A 105 -22.88 14.04 28.97
CA ASN A 105 -24.33 14.19 29.03
C ASN A 105 -25.01 13.81 27.71
N ALA A 106 -24.42 14.18 26.57
CA ALA A 106 -24.93 13.80 25.25
C ALA A 106 -24.91 12.28 25.04
N ILE A 107 -23.81 11.61 25.40
CA ILE A 107 -23.72 10.14 25.31
C ILE A 107 -24.72 9.47 26.24
N LYS A 108 -24.86 9.97 27.48
CA LYS A 108 -25.86 9.46 28.44
C LYS A 108 -27.27 9.52 27.86
N GLN A 109 -27.68 10.70 27.36
CA GLN A 109 -28.99 10.89 26.74
C GLN A 109 -29.19 9.99 25.52
N MET A 110 -28.18 9.85 24.66
CA MET A 110 -28.26 8.98 23.48
C MET A 110 -28.34 7.50 23.85
N THR A 111 -27.74 7.10 24.96
CA THR A 111 -27.80 5.73 25.49
C THR A 111 -29.20 5.43 26.03
N GLU A 112 -29.80 6.38 26.77
CA GLU A 112 -31.19 6.25 27.26
C GLU A 112 -32.21 6.15 26.11
N GLN A 113 -31.96 6.85 25.00
CA GLN A 113 -32.79 6.80 23.79
C GLN A 113 -32.47 5.61 22.87
N PHE A 114 -31.44 4.83 23.17
CA PHE A 114 -30.94 3.80 22.28
C PHE A 114 -31.89 2.60 22.23
N SER A 115 -32.28 2.24 21.02
CA SER A 115 -33.07 1.03 20.74
C SER A 115 -32.28 0.12 19.81
N THR A 116 -32.11 -1.15 20.21
CA THR A 116 -31.38 -2.16 19.44
C THR A 116 -32.01 -2.35 18.05
N PRO A 117 -31.23 -2.29 16.95
CA PRO A 117 -31.75 -2.48 15.61
C PRO A 117 -32.20 -3.92 15.35
N HIS A 118 -33.30 -4.09 14.62
CA HIS A 118 -33.84 -5.41 14.26
C HIS A 118 -34.18 -5.50 12.76
N LEU A 119 -34.11 -6.72 12.19
CA LEU A 119 -34.51 -6.99 10.81
C LEU A 119 -35.96 -6.56 10.48
N LYS A 120 -36.85 -6.50 11.47
CA LYS A 120 -38.26 -6.09 11.30
C LYS A 120 -38.39 -4.62 10.87
N GLU A 121 -37.33 -3.83 11.01
CA GLU A 121 -37.30 -2.43 10.55
C GLU A 121 -37.14 -2.30 9.03
N GLY A 122 -36.78 -3.39 8.32
CA GLY A 122 -36.59 -3.41 6.87
C GLY A 122 -35.15 -3.59 6.41
N PHE A 123 -34.21 -3.83 7.33
CA PHE A 123 -32.84 -4.21 6.98
C PHE A 123 -32.79 -5.65 6.43
N LYS A 124 -31.92 -5.90 5.44
CA LYS A 124 -31.59 -7.26 4.97
C LYS A 124 -30.60 -7.97 5.88
N ALA A 125 -29.77 -7.22 6.60
CA ALA A 125 -28.82 -7.74 7.56
C ALA A 125 -28.58 -6.72 8.68
N VAL A 126 -28.34 -7.24 9.89
CA VAL A 126 -27.84 -6.48 11.04
C VAL A 126 -26.52 -7.12 11.45
N LEU A 127 -25.43 -6.39 11.28
CA LEU A 127 -24.08 -6.78 11.67
C LEU A 127 -23.73 -6.10 12.99
N THR A 128 -23.05 -6.80 13.89
CA THR A 128 -22.63 -6.24 15.18
C THR A 128 -21.11 -6.24 15.28
N VAL A 129 -20.54 -5.08 15.61
CA VAL A 129 -19.11 -4.85 15.80
C VAL A 129 -18.87 -4.55 17.27
N LYS A 130 -18.08 -5.42 17.93
CA LYS A 130 -17.74 -5.32 19.36
C LYS A 130 -16.24 -5.21 19.64
N SER A 131 -15.41 -5.27 18.61
CA SER A 131 -13.96 -5.22 18.72
C SER A 131 -13.31 -4.63 17.48
N PHE A 132 -12.01 -4.32 17.54
CA PHE A 132 -11.27 -3.80 16.39
C PHE A 132 -11.17 -4.85 15.29
N GLU A 133 -10.94 -6.11 15.65
CA GLU A 133 -10.87 -7.25 14.73
C GLU A 133 -12.19 -7.42 13.98
N ALA A 134 -13.33 -7.30 14.68
CA ALA A 134 -14.65 -7.33 14.05
C ALA A 134 -14.88 -6.13 13.11
N SER A 135 -14.30 -4.97 13.44
CA SER A 135 -14.36 -3.79 12.57
C SER A 135 -13.51 -3.99 11.32
N ASP A 136 -12.33 -4.58 11.44
CA ASP A 136 -11.44 -4.88 10.32
C ASP A 136 -12.04 -5.94 9.39
N ASP A 137 -12.65 -7.00 9.95
CA ASP A 137 -13.38 -8.02 9.18
C ASP A 137 -14.57 -7.39 8.41
N LEU A 138 -15.35 -6.53 9.07
CA LEU A 138 -16.42 -5.76 8.40
C LEU A 138 -15.88 -4.94 7.24
N ILE A 139 -14.82 -4.16 7.47
CA ILE A 139 -14.21 -3.30 6.45
C ILE A 139 -13.71 -4.15 5.29
N SER A 140 -13.06 -5.28 5.57
CA SER A 140 -12.58 -6.21 4.55
C SER A 140 -13.71 -6.80 3.71
N ARG A 141 -14.84 -7.17 4.32
CA ARG A 141 -16.02 -7.73 3.62
C ARG A 141 -16.75 -6.71 2.75
N LEU A 142 -16.74 -5.45 3.16
CA LEU A 142 -17.43 -4.35 2.47
C LEU A 142 -16.51 -3.57 1.51
N SER A 143 -15.23 -3.92 1.44
CA SER A 143 -14.26 -3.37 0.51
C SER A 143 -13.94 -4.36 -0.61
N PRO A 144 -13.40 -3.90 -1.75
CA PRO A 144 -12.78 -4.79 -2.72
C PRO A 144 -11.70 -5.64 -2.06
N THR A 145 -11.57 -6.89 -2.50
CA THR A 145 -10.53 -7.79 -2.00
C THR A 145 -9.14 -7.25 -2.37
N ILE A 146 -8.33 -6.99 -1.35
CA ILE A 146 -6.96 -6.50 -1.53
C ILE A 146 -6.02 -7.70 -1.47
N GLY A 147 -5.60 -8.15 -2.66
CA GLY A 147 -4.65 -9.25 -2.81
C GLY A 147 -3.25 -8.79 -3.20
N LEU A 148 -2.42 -9.78 -3.52
CA LEU A 148 -1.12 -9.59 -4.15
C LEU A 148 -1.29 -8.73 -5.41
N LEU A 149 -0.54 -7.63 -5.46
CA LEU A 149 -0.44 -6.82 -6.67
C LEU A 149 0.87 -7.17 -7.34
N LYS A 150 0.83 -7.71 -8.56
CA LYS A 150 2.06 -8.04 -9.29
C LYS A 150 2.75 -6.74 -9.70
N PHE A 151 4.07 -6.66 -9.53
CA PHE A 151 4.81 -5.56 -10.12
C PHE A 151 4.62 -5.61 -11.65
N PRO A 152 4.22 -4.50 -12.30
CA PRO A 152 3.95 -4.48 -13.73
C PRO A 152 5.17 -4.89 -14.55
N ARG A 153 4.95 -5.59 -15.67
CA ARG A 153 6.03 -5.83 -16.63
C ARG A 153 6.55 -4.48 -17.13
N THR A 154 7.87 -4.30 -17.07
CA THR A 154 8.53 -3.10 -17.61
C THR A 154 8.98 -3.45 -19.03
N PRO A 155 8.55 -2.71 -20.07
CA PRO A 155 8.89 -3.03 -21.45
C PRO A 155 10.33 -2.68 -21.79
N HIS A 156 10.90 -3.38 -22.77
CA HIS A 156 12.18 -3.04 -23.39
C HIS A 156 12.04 -1.82 -24.29
N LEU A 157 13.02 -0.91 -24.20
CA LEU A 157 13.15 0.24 -25.11
C LEU A 157 13.83 -0.14 -26.41
N ILE A 158 14.85 -0.98 -26.35
CA ILE A 158 15.58 -1.51 -27.49
C ILE A 158 15.89 -2.99 -27.25
N ASP A 159 16.06 -3.74 -28.33
CA ASP A 159 16.53 -5.11 -28.28
C ASP A 159 18.05 -5.17 -28.53
N LEU A 160 18.77 -5.64 -27.53
CA LEU A 160 20.21 -5.90 -27.60
C LEU A 160 20.54 -7.40 -27.73
N GLY A 161 19.53 -8.26 -27.91
CA GLY A 161 19.64 -9.72 -27.89
C GLY A 161 19.14 -10.35 -26.58
N ALA A 162 18.55 -9.56 -25.68
CA ALA A 162 18.09 -9.98 -24.35
C ALA A 162 16.55 -9.98 -24.20
N VAL A 163 15.81 -9.69 -25.28
CA VAL A 163 14.34 -9.72 -25.29
C VAL A 163 13.87 -11.16 -25.47
N GLY A 164 13.20 -11.72 -24.45
CA GLY A 164 12.57 -13.04 -24.56
C GLY A 164 11.21 -12.99 -25.27
N SER A 165 10.64 -14.16 -25.61
CA SER A 165 9.31 -14.25 -26.24
C SER A 165 8.17 -13.68 -25.38
N ASP A 166 8.37 -13.59 -24.07
CA ASP A 166 7.41 -13.04 -23.10
C ASP A 166 7.64 -11.54 -22.77
N ASP A 167 8.68 -10.93 -23.33
CA ASP A 167 9.00 -9.53 -23.12
C ASP A 167 8.22 -8.62 -24.07
N ILE A 168 7.97 -7.40 -23.62
CA ILE A 168 7.27 -6.38 -24.41
C ILE A 168 8.33 -5.42 -24.93
N LEU A 169 8.50 -5.36 -26.25
CA LEU A 169 9.30 -4.31 -26.90
C LEU A 169 8.37 -3.14 -27.26
N LEU A 170 8.76 -1.92 -26.89
CA LEU A 170 8.01 -0.72 -27.29
C LEU A 170 8.48 -0.21 -28.65
N PRO A 171 7.54 0.22 -29.53
CA PRO A 171 7.90 0.80 -30.82
C PRO A 171 8.54 2.20 -30.67
N SER A 172 8.18 2.95 -29.61
CA SER A 172 8.81 4.21 -29.26
C SER A 172 8.56 4.58 -27.79
N ALA A 173 9.49 5.33 -27.20
CA ALA A 173 9.29 5.94 -25.89
C ALA A 173 8.42 7.20 -26.01
N PRO A 174 7.56 7.50 -25.01
CA PRO A 174 6.81 8.73 -25.01
C PRO A 174 7.72 9.95 -24.80
N ILE A 175 7.34 11.08 -25.40
CA ILE A 175 8.02 12.36 -25.18
C ILE A 175 7.66 12.87 -23.77
N PRO A 176 8.63 13.19 -22.90
CA PRO A 176 8.36 13.78 -21.59
C PRO A 176 7.58 15.10 -21.73
N THR A 177 6.50 15.26 -20.97
CA THR A 177 5.76 16.52 -20.93
C THR A 177 6.53 17.58 -20.13
N PRO A 178 6.30 18.88 -20.36
CA PRO A 178 6.93 19.94 -19.55
C PRO A 178 6.74 19.72 -18.05
N GLY A 179 7.84 19.85 -17.29
CA GLY A 179 7.87 19.58 -15.85
C GLY A 179 8.10 18.12 -15.47
N CYS A 180 8.23 17.21 -16.44
CA CYS A 180 8.72 15.86 -16.18
C CYS A 180 10.25 15.78 -16.25
N THR A 181 10.82 14.83 -15.52
CA THR A 181 12.23 14.45 -15.57
C THR A 181 12.37 13.00 -16.00
N VAL A 182 13.38 12.70 -16.80
CA VAL A 182 13.80 11.34 -17.14
C VAL A 182 14.86 10.91 -16.14
N LEU A 183 14.58 9.82 -15.44
CA LEU A 183 15.46 9.20 -14.46
C LEU A 183 15.98 7.87 -15.01
N ILE A 184 17.30 7.68 -14.96
CA ILE A 184 17.96 6.43 -15.34
C ILE A 184 18.60 5.83 -14.10
N THR A 185 18.18 4.63 -13.73
CA THR A 185 18.73 3.88 -12.60
C THR A 185 19.36 2.58 -13.06
N GLU A 186 20.39 2.14 -12.34
CA GLU A 186 20.95 0.80 -12.53
C GLU A 186 19.84 -0.26 -12.34
N LYS A 187 19.73 -1.18 -13.30
CA LYS A 187 18.91 -2.37 -13.17
C LYS A 187 19.72 -3.43 -12.42
N ILE A 188 19.13 -3.97 -11.37
CA ILE A 188 19.73 -4.99 -10.52
C ILE A 188 19.12 -6.36 -10.82
N ASP A 189 19.97 -7.38 -10.87
CA ASP A 189 19.64 -8.76 -11.16
C ASP A 189 19.44 -9.54 -9.86
N GLY A 190 18.20 -9.61 -9.40
CA GLY A 190 17.81 -10.33 -8.19
C GLY A 190 16.43 -10.97 -8.30
N ALA A 191 15.85 -11.26 -7.14
CA ALA A 191 14.49 -11.75 -7.04
C ALA A 191 13.53 -10.60 -6.68
N ASN A 192 12.60 -10.30 -7.59
CA ASN A 192 11.59 -9.28 -7.36
C ASN A 192 10.85 -9.50 -6.03
N MET A 193 10.79 -8.47 -5.19
CA MET A 193 10.21 -8.52 -3.86
C MET A 193 9.36 -7.29 -3.57
N GLY A 194 8.26 -7.50 -2.85
CA GLY A 194 7.38 -6.43 -2.38
C GLY A 194 7.06 -6.59 -0.89
N PHE A 195 7.09 -5.48 -0.15
CA PHE A 195 6.68 -5.40 1.25
C PHE A 195 5.43 -4.55 1.39
N SER A 196 4.43 -5.03 2.12
CA SER A 196 3.18 -4.31 2.41
C SER A 196 2.65 -4.71 3.78
N LEU A 197 1.60 -4.05 4.25
CA LEU A 197 0.90 -4.46 5.47
C LEU A 197 -0.41 -5.17 5.14
N SER A 198 -0.81 -6.12 5.97
CA SER A 198 -2.17 -6.66 6.02
C SER A 198 -3.14 -5.67 6.68
N ALA A 199 -4.43 -6.02 6.73
CA ALA A 199 -5.44 -5.18 7.37
C ALA A 199 -5.17 -4.99 8.88
N ASP A 200 -4.70 -6.04 9.55
CA ASP A 200 -4.26 -6.09 10.95
C ASP A 200 -2.80 -5.64 11.14
N ARG A 201 -2.23 -4.97 10.14
CA ARG A 201 -0.89 -4.33 10.17
C ARG A 201 0.28 -5.31 10.36
N GLN A 202 0.10 -6.57 10.00
CA GLN A 202 1.21 -7.53 9.89
C GLN A 202 1.96 -7.30 8.59
N LEU A 203 3.29 -7.45 8.64
CA LEU A 203 4.11 -7.32 7.46
C LEU A 203 3.88 -8.52 6.52
N LEU A 204 3.58 -8.23 5.27
CA LEU A 204 3.44 -9.21 4.19
C LEU A 204 4.59 -9.04 3.21
N VAL A 205 5.20 -10.15 2.82
CA VAL A 205 6.25 -10.19 1.80
C VAL A 205 5.76 -10.98 0.61
N GLN A 206 5.92 -10.43 -0.59
CA GLN A 206 5.57 -11.07 -1.85
C GLN A 206 6.77 -11.15 -2.77
N ASN A 207 6.84 -12.24 -3.55
CA ASN A 207 7.58 -12.24 -4.79
C ASN A 207 6.65 -11.80 -5.94
N ARG A 208 7.07 -12.02 -7.19
CA ARG A 208 6.27 -11.65 -8.37
C ARG A 208 4.90 -12.34 -8.48
N SER A 209 4.73 -13.51 -7.87
CA SER A 209 3.56 -14.38 -8.09
C SER A 209 2.77 -14.70 -6.83
N HIS A 210 3.42 -14.80 -5.66
CA HIS A 210 2.83 -15.28 -4.41
C HIS A 210 3.44 -14.56 -3.20
N PHE A 211 2.74 -14.62 -2.05
CA PHE A 211 3.34 -14.29 -0.77
C PHE A 211 4.39 -15.34 -0.38
N VAL A 212 5.48 -14.91 0.24
CA VAL A 212 6.63 -15.75 0.59
C VAL A 212 7.09 -15.49 2.02
N ASN A 213 7.81 -16.44 2.58
CA ASN A 213 8.49 -16.38 3.87
C ASN A 213 9.85 -17.09 3.78
N SER A 214 10.59 -17.12 4.89
CA SER A 214 11.91 -17.76 4.96
C SER A 214 11.92 -19.26 4.64
N SER A 215 10.78 -19.96 4.83
CA SER A 215 10.62 -21.39 4.51
C SER A 215 10.25 -21.66 3.06
N SER A 216 9.91 -20.64 2.27
CA SER A 216 9.36 -20.81 0.92
C SER A 216 10.40 -21.29 -0.10
N HIS A 217 11.64 -20.83 0.01
CA HIS A 217 12.76 -21.20 -0.87
C HIS A 217 14.10 -20.83 -0.21
N SER A 218 15.19 -21.51 -0.57
CA SER A 218 16.53 -21.25 -0.01
C SER A 218 16.97 -19.79 -0.15
N GLN A 219 16.61 -19.15 -1.26
CA GLN A 219 16.91 -17.74 -1.51
C GLN A 219 16.26 -16.79 -0.48
N PHE A 220 15.23 -17.22 0.26
CA PHE A 220 14.57 -16.40 1.28
C PHE A 220 15.02 -16.72 2.70
N LYS A 221 16.00 -17.61 2.90
CA LYS A 221 16.42 -18.07 4.23
C LYS A 221 16.82 -16.94 5.19
N LYS A 222 17.39 -15.84 4.67
CA LYS A 222 17.78 -14.65 5.46
C LYS A 222 16.68 -13.59 5.61
N LEU A 223 15.48 -13.84 5.08
CA LEU A 223 14.39 -12.87 5.04
C LEU A 223 13.92 -12.46 6.44
N ASP A 224 13.69 -13.42 7.36
CA ASP A 224 13.18 -13.11 8.70
C ASP A 224 14.17 -12.24 9.49
N SER A 225 15.47 -12.56 9.43
CA SER A 225 16.51 -11.75 10.06
C SER A 225 16.63 -10.34 9.45
N TRP A 226 16.36 -10.20 8.14
CA TRP A 226 16.36 -8.90 7.49
C TRP A 226 15.12 -8.09 7.93
N ILE A 227 13.94 -8.70 7.90
CA ILE A 227 12.70 -8.07 8.36
C ILE A 227 12.83 -7.59 9.79
N GLU A 228 13.39 -8.39 10.70
CA GLU A 228 13.52 -8.00 12.10
C GLU A 228 14.38 -6.74 12.28
N ARG A 229 15.49 -6.63 11.52
CA ARG A 229 16.35 -5.42 11.54
C ARG A 229 15.67 -4.17 11.00
N HIS A 230 14.77 -4.33 10.03
CA HIS A 230 14.10 -3.22 9.31
C HIS A 230 12.62 -3.06 9.70
N ARG A 231 12.13 -3.76 10.72
CA ARG A 231 10.71 -3.82 11.07
C ARG A 231 10.10 -2.44 11.30
N GLU A 232 10.74 -1.64 12.14
CA GLU A 232 10.29 -0.29 12.48
C GLU A 232 10.33 0.65 11.26
N GLU A 233 11.38 0.54 10.43
CA GLU A 233 11.56 1.33 9.21
C GLU A 233 10.47 1.00 8.18
N LEU A 234 10.21 -0.29 7.95
CA LEU A 234 9.13 -0.77 7.08
C LEU A 234 7.76 -0.36 7.61
N PHE A 235 7.54 -0.48 8.91
CA PHE A 235 6.27 -0.11 9.51
C PHE A 235 6.02 1.40 9.40
N GLY A 236 7.02 2.25 9.69
CA GLY A 236 6.91 3.70 9.51
C GLY A 236 6.69 4.13 8.06
N LEU A 237 7.30 3.41 7.11
CA LEU A 237 7.13 3.65 5.68
C LEU A 237 5.75 3.23 5.15
N LEU A 238 5.24 2.07 5.59
CA LEU A 238 4.03 1.46 5.03
C LEU A 238 2.76 1.85 5.80
N ASN A 239 2.85 2.09 7.12
CA ASN A 239 1.72 2.37 7.99
C ASN A 239 1.31 3.85 8.02
N ARG A 240 1.40 4.54 6.88
CA ARG A 240 1.20 6.01 6.81
C ARG A 240 -0.26 6.41 6.74
N ASP A 241 -1.11 5.54 6.22
CA ASP A 241 -2.55 5.77 6.17
C ASP A 241 -3.23 5.02 7.30
N LYS A 242 -3.68 5.77 8.31
CA LYS A 242 -4.33 5.18 9.49
C LYS A 242 -5.61 4.40 9.16
N TYR A 243 -6.27 4.73 8.06
CA TYR A 243 -7.52 4.13 7.61
C TYR A 243 -7.30 3.02 6.58
N PHE A 244 -6.15 2.98 5.91
CA PHE A 244 -5.84 1.99 4.86
C PHE A 244 -4.42 1.42 5.03
N PRO A 245 -4.20 0.50 6.00
CA PRO A 245 -2.88 -0.08 6.26
C PRO A 245 -2.23 -0.74 5.05
N GLN A 246 -3.04 -1.37 4.19
CA GLN A 246 -2.59 -2.09 3.00
C GLN A 246 -2.27 -1.16 1.80
N ARG A 247 -2.35 0.17 1.98
CA ARG A 247 -2.29 1.16 0.88
C ARG A 247 -0.96 1.15 0.13
N TYR A 248 0.14 0.99 0.85
CA TYR A 248 1.48 1.12 0.29
C TYR A 248 2.15 -0.23 0.07
N ILE A 249 2.90 -0.34 -1.02
CA ILE A 249 3.76 -1.50 -1.30
C ILE A 249 5.14 -0.98 -1.71
N LEU A 250 6.16 -1.31 -0.94
CA LEU A 250 7.55 -1.05 -1.30
C LEU A 250 8.06 -2.20 -2.17
N TYR A 251 8.40 -1.90 -3.41
CA TYR A 251 9.02 -2.85 -4.34
C TYR A 251 10.52 -2.65 -4.41
N GLY A 252 11.23 -3.77 -4.54
CA GLY A 252 12.67 -3.82 -4.70
C GLY A 252 13.15 -5.17 -5.24
N GLU A 253 14.45 -5.32 -5.29
CA GLU A 253 15.12 -6.58 -5.62
C GLU A 253 15.73 -7.19 -4.36
N TRP A 254 15.44 -8.47 -4.14
CA TRP A 254 16.06 -9.27 -3.10
C TRP A 254 17.32 -9.94 -3.65
N MET A 255 18.44 -9.66 -3.00
CA MET A 255 19.79 -9.86 -3.52
C MET A 255 20.56 -10.91 -2.74
N HIS A 256 19.91 -11.78 -1.96
CA HIS A 256 20.62 -12.78 -1.17
C HIS A 256 21.42 -13.74 -2.04
N ALA A 257 20.83 -14.23 -3.13
CA ALA A 257 21.44 -15.22 -4.00
C ALA A 257 21.99 -14.57 -5.28
N VAL A 258 23.13 -15.06 -5.75
CA VAL A 258 23.65 -14.77 -7.08
C VAL A 258 22.69 -15.36 -8.11
N HIS A 259 22.25 -14.51 -9.04
CA HIS A 259 21.48 -14.95 -10.20
C HIS A 259 22.44 -15.10 -11.39
N SER A 260 22.52 -14.10 -12.25
CA SER A 260 23.44 -14.04 -13.39
C SER A 260 24.57 -13.03 -13.17
N VAL A 261 24.34 -11.97 -12.39
CA VAL A 261 25.39 -11.04 -11.93
C VAL A 261 25.80 -11.38 -10.51
N SER A 262 27.12 -11.51 -10.29
CA SER A 262 27.72 -11.64 -8.96
C SER A 262 28.02 -10.26 -8.40
N TYR A 263 27.29 -9.86 -7.37
CA TYR A 263 27.51 -8.58 -6.69
C TYR A 263 28.45 -8.76 -5.49
N THR A 264 29.36 -7.82 -5.29
CA THR A 264 30.41 -7.89 -4.25
C THR A 264 30.34 -6.73 -3.25
N ALA A 265 29.62 -5.67 -3.59
CA ALA A 265 29.57 -4.42 -2.82
C ALA A 265 28.13 -3.96 -2.53
N LEU A 266 27.18 -4.89 -2.34
CA LEU A 266 25.82 -4.51 -1.97
C LEU A 266 25.78 -3.88 -0.57
N PRO A 267 24.95 -2.84 -0.36
CA PRO A 267 24.80 -2.24 0.96
C PRO A 267 23.94 -3.12 1.89
N ASP A 268 22.95 -3.85 1.37
CA ASP A 268 22.22 -4.89 2.11
C ASP A 268 21.55 -5.87 1.11
N ARG A 269 20.81 -6.85 1.61
CA ARG A 269 20.11 -7.90 0.84
C ARG A 269 18.88 -7.41 0.08
N PHE A 270 18.45 -6.17 0.27
CA PHE A 270 17.31 -5.60 -0.43
C PHE A 270 17.64 -4.20 -0.95
N LEU A 271 17.32 -3.96 -2.21
CA LEU A 271 17.38 -2.65 -2.83
C LEU A 271 16.00 -2.24 -3.31
N ALA A 272 15.41 -1.24 -2.66
CA ALA A 272 14.16 -0.64 -3.10
C ALA A 272 14.34 0.02 -4.48
N PHE A 273 13.26 0.05 -5.28
CA PHE A 273 13.25 0.80 -6.54
C PHE A 273 11.93 1.52 -6.84
N ASP A 274 10.83 1.18 -6.17
CA ASP A 274 9.52 1.80 -6.37
C ASP A 274 8.65 1.69 -5.11
N LEU A 275 7.82 2.70 -4.87
CA LEU A 275 6.75 2.64 -3.87
C LEU A 275 5.41 2.85 -4.57
N PHE A 276 4.50 1.89 -4.41
CA PHE A 276 3.18 1.95 -5.01
C PHE A 276 2.13 2.42 -4.00
N ASP A 277 1.28 3.37 -4.41
CA ASP A 277 0.12 3.85 -3.67
C ASP A 277 -1.16 3.27 -4.30
N ARG A 278 -1.80 2.32 -3.62
CA ARG A 278 -3.07 1.72 -4.06
C ARG A 278 -4.23 2.72 -4.10
N GLY A 279 -4.23 3.71 -3.21
CA GLY A 279 -5.28 4.73 -3.16
C GLY A 279 -5.24 5.66 -4.38
N GLN A 280 -4.06 5.88 -4.94
CA GLN A 280 -3.86 6.68 -6.15
C GLN A 280 -3.67 5.83 -7.41
N ASN A 281 -3.51 4.52 -7.25
CA ASN A 281 -3.16 3.56 -8.30
C ASN A 281 -1.92 3.98 -9.12
N LYS A 282 -0.89 4.48 -8.43
CA LYS A 282 0.30 5.08 -9.05
C LYS A 282 1.57 4.74 -8.27
N PHE A 283 2.71 4.79 -8.97
CA PHE A 283 4.02 4.73 -8.35
C PHE A 283 4.49 6.13 -7.99
N VAL A 284 4.93 6.29 -6.75
CA VAL A 284 5.51 7.52 -6.21
C VAL A 284 6.84 7.81 -6.94
N ASN A 285 7.12 9.07 -7.25
CA ASN A 285 8.37 9.45 -7.90
C ASN A 285 9.61 9.16 -7.01
N ARG A 286 10.79 9.20 -7.62
CA ARG A 286 12.04 8.88 -6.97
C ARG A 286 12.37 9.79 -5.80
N ASP A 287 12.25 11.10 -5.97
CA ASP A 287 12.65 12.07 -4.95
C ASP A 287 11.79 11.91 -3.67
N THR A 288 10.49 11.64 -3.81
CA THR A 288 9.62 11.36 -2.66
C THR A 288 9.99 10.02 -2.01
N LEU A 289 10.31 8.99 -2.79
CA LEU A 289 10.77 7.71 -2.24
C LEU A 289 12.09 7.87 -1.48
N GLU A 290 13.07 8.59 -2.03
CA GLU A 290 14.33 8.90 -1.34
C GLU A 290 14.07 9.67 -0.04
N THR A 291 13.19 10.67 -0.07
CA THR A 291 12.79 11.41 1.14
C THR A 291 12.15 10.50 2.20
N LEU A 292 11.35 9.51 1.77
CA LEU A 292 10.70 8.57 2.67
C LEU A 292 11.66 7.52 3.25
N LEU A 293 12.77 7.23 2.56
CA LEU A 293 13.81 6.31 3.01
C LEU A 293 14.96 7.03 3.74
N ASP A 294 14.99 8.35 3.72
CA ASP A 294 15.99 9.14 4.43
C ASP A 294 15.98 8.83 5.93
N GLY A 295 17.16 8.64 6.51
CA GLY A 295 17.34 8.18 7.89
C GLY A 295 17.02 6.71 8.15
N THR A 296 16.58 5.94 7.16
CA THR A 296 16.42 4.47 7.27
C THR A 296 17.66 3.73 6.78
N ARG A 297 17.75 2.43 7.07
CA ARG A 297 18.78 1.53 6.52
C ARG A 297 18.28 0.75 5.31
N ILE A 298 17.10 1.07 4.79
CA ILE A 298 16.59 0.49 3.56
C ILE A 298 17.21 1.24 2.39
N HIS A 299 18.12 0.55 1.69
CA HIS A 299 18.82 1.11 0.54
C HIS A 299 17.97 1.03 -0.73
N ILE A 300 18.33 1.87 -1.69
CA ILE A 300 17.60 2.06 -2.94
C ILE A 300 18.55 1.93 -4.13
N THR A 301 18.06 1.50 -5.30
CA THR A 301 18.87 1.35 -6.52
C THR A 301 19.59 2.64 -6.90
N LYS A 302 20.77 2.53 -7.53
CA LYS A 302 21.62 3.67 -7.87
C LYS A 302 21.04 4.48 -9.04
N VAL A 303 20.94 5.79 -8.86
CA VAL A 303 20.70 6.73 -9.97
C VAL A 303 22.00 6.90 -10.75
N MET A 304 21.94 6.67 -12.06
CA MET A 304 23.05 6.87 -12.98
C MET A 304 22.97 8.27 -13.61
N GLU A 305 21.79 8.65 -14.09
CA GLU A 305 21.56 9.94 -14.75
C GLU A 305 20.15 10.50 -14.46
N LYS A 306 20.05 11.84 -14.43
CA LYS A 306 18.80 12.60 -14.47
C LYS A 306 18.88 13.58 -15.65
N ARG A 307 17.86 13.63 -16.51
CA ARG A 307 17.84 14.51 -17.69
C ARG A 307 16.43 14.88 -18.16
N GLY A 308 16.33 15.79 -19.14
CA GLY A 308 15.05 16.26 -19.68
C GLY A 308 14.47 15.42 -20.82
N THR A 309 15.26 14.56 -21.46
CA THR A 309 14.86 13.80 -22.65
C THR A 309 15.19 12.31 -22.50
N ILE A 310 14.43 11.46 -23.19
CA ILE A 310 14.72 10.02 -23.23
C ILE A 310 16.05 9.80 -23.96
N PRO A 311 16.95 8.95 -23.44
CA PRO A 311 18.17 8.56 -24.17
C PRO A 311 17.84 7.95 -25.53
N THR A 312 18.64 8.31 -26.53
CA THR A 312 18.69 7.65 -27.83
C THR A 312 19.18 6.21 -27.70
N ASP A 313 18.92 5.37 -28.71
CA ASP A 313 19.39 3.99 -28.76
C ASP A 313 20.92 3.86 -28.58
N SER A 314 21.69 4.82 -29.12
CA SER A 314 23.15 4.86 -28.97
C SER A 314 23.56 5.15 -27.52
N GLU A 315 22.91 6.13 -26.87
CA GLU A 315 23.14 6.43 -25.45
C GLU A 315 22.71 5.27 -24.55
N LEU A 316 21.58 4.62 -24.84
CA LEU A 316 21.12 3.42 -24.12
C LEU A 316 22.15 2.27 -24.21
N ARG A 317 22.75 2.07 -25.40
CA ARG A 317 23.84 1.09 -25.58
C ARG A 317 25.05 1.46 -24.73
N GLN A 318 25.45 2.72 -24.68
CA GLN A 318 26.58 3.16 -23.85
C GLN A 318 26.29 3.03 -22.34
N LEU A 319 25.05 3.32 -21.92
CA LEU A 319 24.64 3.22 -20.52
C LEU A 319 24.77 1.80 -19.97
N VAL A 320 24.42 0.78 -20.76
CA VAL A 320 24.56 -0.62 -20.32
C VAL A 320 26.00 -1.14 -20.32
N GLU A 321 26.92 -0.40 -20.93
CA GLU A 321 28.36 -0.68 -20.88
C GLU A 321 29.05 -0.11 -19.63
N GLN A 322 28.35 0.71 -18.85
CA GLN A 322 28.92 1.32 -17.64
C GLN A 322 29.16 0.28 -16.53
N GLN A 323 30.16 0.57 -15.70
CA GLN A 323 30.50 -0.19 -14.50
C GLN A 323 29.33 -0.19 -13.50
N SER A 324 28.99 -1.36 -12.94
CA SER A 324 28.01 -1.46 -11.86
C SER A 324 28.50 -0.76 -10.59
N ALA A 325 27.57 -0.14 -9.86
CA ALA A 325 27.89 0.42 -8.54
C ALA A 325 28.11 -0.67 -7.47
N PHE A 326 27.69 -1.91 -7.73
CA PHE A 326 27.64 -2.98 -6.74
C PHE A 326 28.40 -4.25 -7.14
N ALA A 327 28.91 -4.31 -8.38
CA ALA A 327 29.69 -5.42 -8.90
C ALA A 327 30.97 -4.93 -9.58
N GLU A 328 31.95 -5.82 -9.73
CA GLU A 328 33.20 -5.56 -10.47
C GLU A 328 33.00 -5.53 -11.99
N GLY A 329 31.84 -5.98 -12.50
CA GLY A 329 31.48 -5.94 -13.91
C GLY A 329 30.54 -4.81 -14.31
N ARG A 330 30.16 -4.80 -15.59
CA ARG A 330 29.16 -3.87 -16.14
C ARG A 330 27.79 -4.09 -15.48
N VAL A 331 26.94 -3.07 -15.53
CA VAL A 331 25.52 -3.18 -15.11
C VAL A 331 24.81 -4.32 -15.87
N GLU A 332 23.79 -4.93 -15.27
CA GLU A 332 22.87 -5.82 -16.01
C GLU A 332 22.18 -5.03 -17.13
N GLY A 333 21.78 -3.82 -16.80
CA GLY A 333 21.01 -2.95 -17.65
C GLY A 333 20.61 -1.68 -16.92
N VAL A 334 19.66 -0.96 -17.50
CA VAL A 334 19.13 0.28 -16.93
C VAL A 334 17.61 0.27 -16.95
N VAL A 335 17.02 0.94 -15.97
CA VAL A 335 15.60 1.29 -15.95
C VAL A 335 15.48 2.77 -16.22
N VAL A 336 14.65 3.13 -17.19
CA VAL A 336 14.34 4.51 -17.57
C VAL A 336 12.93 4.83 -17.12
N LYS A 337 12.76 5.88 -16.32
CA LYS A 337 11.45 6.37 -15.88
C LYS A 337 11.23 7.80 -16.33
N ILE A 338 9.99 8.14 -16.68
CA ILE A 338 9.53 9.53 -16.76
C ILE A 338 8.74 9.81 -15.50
N GLU A 339 9.11 10.84 -14.75
CA GLU A 339 8.47 11.22 -13.50
C GLU A 339 8.02 12.67 -13.55
N ASP A 340 6.84 12.98 -13.00
CA ASP A 340 6.48 14.35 -12.64
C ASP A 340 6.85 14.64 -11.17
N LYS A 341 6.38 15.79 -10.66
CA LYS A 341 6.62 16.21 -9.27
C LYS A 341 6.22 15.17 -8.20
N ASN A 342 5.27 14.27 -8.51
CA ASN A 342 4.68 13.38 -7.51
C ASN A 342 4.74 11.89 -7.93
N TRP A 343 4.69 11.59 -9.22
CA TRP A 343 4.36 10.27 -9.74
C TRP A 343 5.24 9.86 -10.91
N VAL A 344 5.56 8.57 -10.97
CA VAL A 344 6.05 7.93 -12.18
C VAL A 344 4.93 7.90 -13.23
N LYS A 345 5.22 8.40 -14.43
CA LYS A 345 4.30 8.45 -15.57
C LYS A 345 4.50 7.29 -16.53
N TRP A 346 5.74 6.88 -16.69
CA TRP A 346 6.11 5.85 -17.65
C TRP A 346 7.42 5.19 -17.23
N ARG A 347 7.61 3.92 -17.62
CA ARG A 347 8.83 3.15 -17.35
C ARG A 347 9.18 2.28 -18.56
N GLY A 348 10.48 2.11 -18.77
CA GLY A 348 11.06 1.13 -19.68
C GLY A 348 12.38 0.62 -19.14
N LYS A 349 12.92 -0.42 -19.75
CA LYS A 349 14.21 -1.01 -19.40
C LYS A 349 15.04 -1.29 -20.64
N VAL A 350 16.35 -1.41 -20.44
CA VAL A 350 17.28 -2.01 -21.40
C VAL A 350 18.14 -2.98 -20.63
N VAL A 351 18.40 -4.14 -21.21
CA VAL A 351 19.26 -5.18 -20.64
C VAL A 351 20.37 -5.42 -21.66
N ARG A 352 21.62 -5.56 -21.21
CA ARG A 352 22.75 -5.78 -22.12
C ARG A 352 22.61 -7.11 -22.87
N GLY A 353 23.16 -7.18 -24.07
CA GLY A 353 22.95 -8.30 -25.00
C GLY A 353 23.55 -9.64 -24.59
N ASP A 354 24.65 -9.62 -23.84
CA ASP A 354 25.33 -10.83 -23.35
C ASP A 354 24.82 -11.29 -21.97
N PHE A 355 23.75 -10.66 -21.46
CA PHE A 355 23.12 -11.08 -20.22
C PHE A 355 22.33 -12.38 -20.41
N LEU A 356 22.73 -13.42 -19.69
CA LEU A 356 21.99 -14.68 -19.64
C LEU A 356 20.82 -14.54 -18.68
N ALA A 357 19.61 -14.35 -19.22
CA ALA A 357 18.40 -14.29 -18.41
C ALA A 357 17.99 -15.70 -17.92
N GLY A 358 17.94 -15.89 -16.60
CA GLY A 358 17.12 -16.93 -15.97
C GLY A 358 17.83 -18.07 -15.24
N ASN A 359 17.00 -18.96 -14.71
CA ASN A 359 17.32 -19.99 -13.72
C ASN A 359 18.14 -21.20 -14.24
N GLN A 360 18.80 -21.12 -15.40
CA GLN A 360 19.56 -22.26 -15.93
C GLN A 360 20.65 -22.75 -14.96
N HIS A 361 21.09 -21.89 -14.03
CA HIS A 361 22.03 -22.25 -12.96
C HIS A 361 21.41 -22.95 -11.73
N TRP A 362 20.10 -22.86 -11.49
CA TRP A 362 19.50 -23.34 -10.24
C TRP A 362 19.16 -24.83 -10.23
N SER A 363 18.99 -25.46 -11.39
CA SER A 363 18.63 -26.89 -11.46
C SER A 363 19.79 -27.84 -11.14
N LYS A 364 21.03 -27.34 -11.04
CA LYS A 364 22.24 -28.16 -10.83
C LYS A 364 23.27 -27.61 -9.83
N ASN A 365 23.20 -26.35 -9.38
CA ASN A 365 24.22 -25.77 -8.48
C ASN A 365 23.70 -25.40 -7.09
N ILE A 366 24.61 -25.50 -6.13
CA ILE A 366 24.50 -24.94 -4.78
C ILE A 366 24.32 -23.42 -4.91
N MET A 367 23.30 -22.86 -4.26
CA MET A 367 23.05 -21.42 -4.21
C MET A 367 24.29 -20.68 -3.70
N GLN A 368 24.77 -19.70 -4.45
CA GLN A 368 25.82 -18.78 -4.02
C GLN A 368 25.21 -17.50 -3.47
N GLU A 369 25.80 -16.93 -2.41
CA GLU A 369 25.35 -15.67 -1.84
C GLU A 369 26.08 -14.49 -2.48
N ASN A 370 25.39 -13.37 -2.70
CA ASN A 370 26.06 -12.12 -3.07
C ASN A 370 26.86 -11.55 -1.88
N GLY A 371 27.91 -10.79 -2.20
CA GLY A 371 28.72 -10.06 -1.23
C GLY A 371 28.04 -8.77 -0.75
N ILE A 372 28.10 -8.54 0.57
CA ILE A 372 27.59 -7.34 1.25
C ILE A 372 28.74 -6.64 1.95
N LEU A 373 28.77 -5.31 1.88
CA LEU A 373 29.84 -4.50 2.49
C LEU A 373 29.94 -4.74 4.00
N ALA A 374 31.15 -5.03 4.47
CA ALA A 374 31.44 -5.46 5.85
C ALA A 374 31.01 -4.48 6.94
N ALA A 375 30.98 -3.17 6.66
CA ALA A 375 30.49 -2.15 7.60
C ALA A 375 29.02 -2.36 8.01
N ASN A 376 28.26 -3.13 7.23
CA ASN A 376 26.86 -3.46 7.50
C ASN A 376 26.69 -4.89 8.08
N MET A 377 27.80 -5.61 8.33
CA MET A 377 27.80 -6.95 8.95
C MET A 377 27.85 -6.96 10.47
N GLU A 378 28.16 -5.85 11.15
CA GLU A 378 28.16 -5.77 12.62
C GLU A 378 26.77 -5.98 13.26
N GLY A 379 25.70 -6.02 12.46
CA GLY A 379 24.35 -6.42 12.88
C GLY A 379 23.86 -7.76 12.30
N LEU A 380 24.68 -8.48 11.53
CA LEU A 380 24.28 -9.70 10.80
C LEU A 380 24.56 -11.01 11.56
N ASP A 381 25.39 -10.98 12.60
CA ASP A 381 25.74 -12.15 13.42
C ASP A 381 25.50 -11.91 14.93
N ILE A 382 24.22 -11.87 15.33
CA ILE A 382 23.85 -12.22 16.71
C ILE A 382 22.72 -13.24 16.67
N LYS A 383 23.11 -14.49 16.39
CA LYS A 383 22.68 -15.75 17.04
C LYS A 383 22.95 -16.91 16.10
N SER A 384 24.04 -17.63 16.40
CA SER A 384 24.15 -19.07 16.09
C SER A 384 23.29 -19.87 17.06
#